data_AF-A0A3D1SCC9-F1
#
_entry.id   AF-A0A3D1SCC9-F1
#
_cell.length_a   1.000
_cell.length_b   1.000
_cell.length_c   1.000
_cell.angle_alpha   90.00
_cell.angle_beta   90.00
_cell.angle_gamma   90.00
#
_symmetry.space_group_name_H-M   'P 1'
#
loop_
_entity.id
_entity.type
_entity.pdbx_description
1 polymer ?
#
loop_
_entity_poly.entity_id
_entity_poly.type
_entity_poly.pdbx_seq_one_letter_code
_entity_poly.pdbx_strand_id
1 'polypeptide(L)'
;MKKTYILSLAWIVSVLSVLGQEKKINLNALTLEEAVKYSLDHSPTFIAQQLKEQQAGYKLSQVKLDYLPDIYVTSDLRRNIIIPSTPIPASMINPSAPEDELMYMRFNTPWSSGAGLNVTFDI
;
A
#
# COMPACT_ATOMS: atom_id res chain seq x y z
N MET A 1 -12.87 -2.93 31.18
CA MET A 1 -13.52 -3.40 29.93
C MET A 1 -14.89 -3.96 30.29
N LYS A 2 -15.98 -3.44 29.70
CA LYS A 2 -17.36 -3.83 30.07
C LYS A 2 -17.62 -5.29 29.70
N LYS A 3 -18.19 -6.08 30.63
CA LYS A 3 -18.55 -7.51 30.44
C LYS A 3 -19.40 -7.79 29.19
N THR A 4 -20.11 -6.77 28.69
CA THR A 4 -20.91 -6.83 27.46
C THR A 4 -20.09 -7.10 26.20
N TYR A 5 -18.83 -6.63 26.14
CA TYR A 5 -17.95 -6.87 24.99
C TYR A 5 -17.44 -8.31 24.91
N ILE A 6 -17.30 -8.98 26.06
CA ILE A 6 -16.87 -10.38 26.12
C ILE A 6 -18.00 -11.30 25.63
N LEU A 7 -19.26 -10.98 26.00
CA LEU A 7 -20.43 -11.72 25.53
C LEU A 7 -20.66 -11.58 24.02
N SER A 8 -20.48 -10.38 23.46
CA SER A 8 -20.60 -10.18 22.01
C SER A 8 -19.49 -10.89 21.22
N LEU A 9 -18.27 -10.94 21.77
CA LEU A 9 -17.15 -11.64 21.14
C LEU A 9 -17.36 -13.16 21.13
N ALA A 10 -17.87 -13.73 22.22
CA ALA A 10 -18.20 -15.15 22.31
C ALA A 10 -19.30 -15.57 21.32
N TRP A 11 -20.27 -14.69 21.07
CA TRP A 11 -21.33 -14.96 20.10
C TRP A 11 -20.81 -14.97 18.66
N ILE A 12 -19.92 -14.05 18.31
CA ILE A 12 -19.27 -13.99 16.99
C ILE A 12 -18.45 -15.27 16.71
N VAL A 13 -17.67 -15.73 17.69
CA VAL A 13 -16.86 -16.96 17.56
C VAL A 13 -17.73 -18.21 17.35
N SER A 14 -18.90 -18.26 17.99
CA SER A 14 -19.83 -19.38 17.86
C SER A 14 -20.49 -19.43 16.47
N VAL A 15 -20.85 -18.27 15.90
CA VAL A 15 -21.45 -18.19 14.55
C VAL A 15 -20.45 -18.59 13.47
N LEU A 16 -19.18 -18.20 13.61
CA LEU A 16 -18.11 -18.58 12.67
C LEU A 16 -17.88 -20.11 12.62
N SER A 17 -18.05 -20.80 13.75
CA SER A 17 -17.81 -22.25 13.84
C SER A 17 -18.89 -23.09 13.13
N VAL A 18 -20.11 -22.57 12.97
CA VAL A 18 -21.21 -23.27 12.29
C VAL A 18 -21.10 -23.14 10.78
N LEU A 19 -20.63 -21.98 10.29
CA LEU A 19 -20.45 -21.74 8.84
C LEU A 19 -19.25 -22.50 8.25
N GLY A 20 -18.30 -22.92 9.07
CA GLY A 20 -17.12 -23.69 8.64
C GLY A 20 -17.31 -25.20 8.54
N GLN A 21 -18.52 -25.73 8.77
CA GLN A 21 -18.74 -27.18 8.67
C GLN A 21 -18.77 -27.63 7.21
N GLU A 22 -17.79 -28.45 6.84
CA GLU A 22 -17.71 -29.09 5.54
C GLU A 22 -18.91 -30.03 5.33
N LYS A 23 -19.59 -29.88 4.19
CA LYS A 23 -20.73 -30.74 3.82
C LYS A 23 -20.23 -32.15 3.53
N LYS A 24 -20.35 -33.04 4.51
CA LYS A 24 -20.04 -34.48 4.34
C LYS A 24 -20.99 -35.09 3.32
N ILE A 25 -20.44 -35.55 2.20
CA ILE A 25 -21.22 -36.23 1.15
C ILE A 25 -21.42 -37.69 1.52
N ASN A 26 -22.67 -38.16 1.40
CA ASN A 26 -22.99 -39.56 1.59
C ASN A 26 -22.69 -40.33 0.30
N LEU A 27 -21.54 -41.00 0.26
CA LEU A 27 -21.04 -41.76 -0.89
C LEU A 27 -22.00 -42.88 -1.34
N ASN A 28 -22.87 -43.37 -0.47
CA ASN A 28 -23.78 -44.48 -0.75
C ASN A 28 -25.09 -44.04 -1.44
N ALA A 29 -25.35 -42.74 -1.51
CA ALA A 29 -26.56 -42.17 -2.13
C ALA A 29 -26.25 -41.36 -3.39
N LEU A 30 -25.01 -41.41 -3.88
CA LEU A 30 -24.53 -40.58 -4.99
C LEU A 30 -24.83 -41.27 -6.33
N THR A 31 -25.47 -40.55 -7.24
CA THR A 31 -25.60 -40.98 -8.63
C THR A 31 -24.26 -40.86 -9.37
N LEU A 32 -24.08 -41.59 -10.48
CA LEU A 32 -22.85 -41.52 -11.29
C LEU A 32 -22.55 -40.07 -11.74
N GLU A 33 -23.58 -39.32 -12.10
CA GLU A 33 -23.46 -37.93 -12.55
C GLU A 33 -23.03 -37.00 -11.40
N GLU A 34 -23.59 -37.18 -10.21
CA GLU A 34 -23.18 -36.44 -9.01
C GLU A 34 -21.74 -36.79 -8.58
N ALA A 35 -21.32 -38.05 -8.73
CA ALA A 35 -19.95 -38.49 -8.45
C ALA A 35 -18.93 -37.86 -9.39
N VAL A 36 -19.25 -37.81 -10.69
CA VAL A 36 -18.40 -37.15 -11.70
C VAL A 36 -18.33 -35.65 -11.45
N LYS A 37 -19.47 -34.99 -11.22
CA LYS A 37 -19.52 -33.57 -10.91
C LYS A 37 -18.72 -33.23 -9.67
N TYR A 38 -18.91 -33.99 -8.58
CA TYR A 38 -18.16 -33.79 -7.35
C TYR A 38 -16.65 -33.96 -7.56
N SER A 39 -16.25 -34.97 -8.34
CA SER A 39 -14.85 -35.22 -8.68
C SER A 39 -14.25 -34.09 -9.52
N LEU A 40 -14.98 -33.53 -10.49
CA LEU A 40 -14.51 -32.38 -11.28
C LEU A 40 -14.36 -31.13 -10.40
N ASP A 41 -15.30 -30.88 -9.50
CA ASP A 41 -15.27 -29.70 -8.63
C ASP A 41 -14.17 -29.79 -7.54
N HIS A 42 -13.80 -31.00 -7.09
CA HIS A 42 -12.88 -31.19 -5.96
C HIS A 42 -11.57 -31.89 -6.33
N SER A 43 -11.37 -32.27 -7.59
CA SER A 43 -10.13 -32.92 -8.01
C SER A 43 -8.96 -31.94 -7.92
N PRO A 44 -7.90 -32.26 -7.15
CA PRO A 44 -6.73 -31.41 -7.06
C PRO A 44 -6.06 -31.18 -8.41
N THR A 45 -6.11 -32.15 -9.33
CA THR A 45 -5.50 -32.02 -10.65
C THR A 45 -6.23 -31.02 -11.53
N PHE A 46 -7.57 -31.04 -11.50
CA PHE A 46 -8.41 -30.11 -12.25
C PHE A 46 -8.30 -28.70 -11.69
N ILE A 47 -8.39 -28.55 -10.37
CA ILE A 47 -8.18 -27.27 -9.68
C ILE A 47 -6.79 -26.70 -10.01
N ALA A 48 -5.74 -27.54 -9.96
CA ALA A 48 -4.39 -27.10 -10.31
C ALA A 48 -4.26 -26.63 -11.77
N GLN A 49 -4.96 -27.29 -12.71
CA GLN A 49 -5.00 -26.87 -14.10
C GLN A 49 -5.76 -25.54 -14.28
N GLN A 50 -6.91 -25.39 -13.62
CA GLN A 50 -7.70 -24.16 -13.63
C GLN A 50 -6.90 -22.97 -13.03
N LEU A 51 -6.21 -23.20 -11.92
CA LEU A 51 -5.34 -22.18 -11.31
C LEU A 51 -4.17 -21.80 -12.23
N LYS A 52 -3.59 -22.76 -12.96
CA LYS A 52 -2.55 -22.47 -13.96
C LYS A 52 -3.07 -21.60 -15.10
N GLU A 53 -4.29 -21.86 -15.57
CA GLU A 53 -4.94 -21.04 -16.60
C GLU A 53 -5.16 -19.60 -16.09
N GLN A 54 -5.73 -19.45 -14.89
CA GLN A 54 -5.91 -18.14 -14.27
C GLN A 54 -4.58 -17.41 -14.07
N GLN A 55 -3.54 -18.12 -13.62
CA GLN A 55 -2.20 -17.57 -13.47
C GLN A 55 -1.63 -17.10 -14.81
N ALA A 56 -1.82 -17.84 -15.90
CA ALA A 56 -1.41 -17.42 -17.23
C ALA A 56 -2.15 -16.15 -17.68
N GLY A 57 -3.45 -16.06 -17.39
CA GLY A 57 -4.26 -14.86 -17.63
C GLY A 57 -3.73 -13.64 -16.86
N TYR A 58 -3.40 -13.80 -15.58
CA TYR A 58 -2.81 -12.72 -14.77
C TYR A 58 -1.44 -12.31 -15.25
N LYS A 59 -0.58 -13.26 -15.64
CA LYS A 59 0.74 -12.96 -16.23
C LYS A 59 0.60 -12.15 -17.51
N LEU A 60 -0.33 -12.53 -18.39
CA LEU A 60 -0.60 -11.75 -19.60
C LEU A 60 -1.06 -10.32 -19.27
N SER A 61 -1.91 -10.17 -18.25
CA SER A 61 -2.34 -8.84 -17.80
C SER A 61 -1.19 -8.03 -17.20
N GLN A 62 -0.30 -8.65 -16.42
CA GLN A 62 0.87 -7.98 -15.85
C GLN A 62 1.78 -7.47 -16.95
N VAL A 63 2.14 -8.33 -17.91
CA VAL A 63 2.97 -7.92 -19.05
C VAL A 63 2.36 -6.74 -19.80
N LYS A 64 1.03 -6.72 -20.00
CA LYS A 64 0.36 -5.57 -20.62
C LYS A 64 0.46 -4.28 -19.79
N LEU A 65 0.41 -4.40 -18.47
CA LEU A 65 0.53 -3.26 -17.55
C LEU A 65 1.98 -2.77 -17.44
N ASP A 66 2.96 -3.67 -17.56
CA ASP A 66 4.39 -3.32 -17.53
C ASP A 66 4.77 -2.39 -18.71
N TYR A 67 4.03 -2.46 -19.83
CA TYR A 67 4.18 -1.53 -20.96
C TYR A 67 3.48 -0.17 -20.75
N LEU A 68 2.79 0.04 -19.63
CA LEU A 68 2.21 1.34 -19.31
C LEU A 68 3.18 2.18 -18.48
N PRO A 69 3.26 3.50 -18.70
CA PRO A 69 4.08 4.35 -17.88
C PRO A 69 3.49 4.49 -16.47
N ASP A 70 4.37 4.46 -15.47
CA ASP A 70 4.03 4.78 -14.09
C ASP A 70 3.95 6.30 -13.92
N ILE A 71 2.77 6.79 -13.52
CA ILE A 71 2.53 8.21 -13.26
C ILE A 71 2.22 8.39 -11.79
N TYR A 72 3.03 9.16 -11.08
CA TYR A 72 2.83 9.41 -9.66
C TYR A 72 3.10 10.86 -9.29
N VAL A 73 2.33 11.33 -8.31
CA VAL A 73 2.41 12.68 -7.77
C VAL A 73 3.15 12.63 -6.45
N THR A 74 4.19 13.43 -6.32
CA THR A 74 4.94 13.61 -5.08
C THR A 74 4.61 14.98 -4.49
N SER A 75 4.37 15.05 -3.20
CA SER A 75 4.22 16.30 -2.47
C SER A 75 4.96 16.17 -1.14
N ASP A 76 5.82 17.14 -0.84
CA ASP A 76 6.59 17.19 0.39
C ASP A 76 6.40 18.52 1.09
N LEU A 77 6.24 18.45 2.41
CA LEU A 77 6.22 19.62 3.30
C LEU A 77 7.19 19.34 4.44
N ARG A 78 8.19 20.21 4.59
CA ARG A 78 9.27 20.05 5.57
C ARG A 78 9.43 21.29 6.41
N ARG A 79 9.58 21.08 7.72
CA ARG A 79 9.95 22.12 8.67
C ARG A 79 11.44 22.03 9.00
N ASN A 80 12.19 23.07 8.68
CA ASN A 80 13.61 23.19 8.98
C ASN A 80 13.78 23.77 10.38
N ILE A 81 14.12 22.93 11.37
CA ILE A 81 14.28 23.33 12.78
C ILE A 81 15.53 24.19 12.99
N ILE A 82 16.61 23.87 12.26
CA ILE A 82 17.88 24.59 12.29
C ILE A 82 18.13 25.16 10.90
N ILE A 83 18.27 26.48 10.79
CA ILE A 83 18.58 27.17 9.54
C ILE A 83 20.04 27.63 9.64
N PRO A 84 20.91 27.22 8.69
CA PRO A 84 22.30 27.66 8.72
C PRO A 84 22.37 29.18 8.57
N SER A 85 23.13 29.81 9.46
CA SER A 85 23.38 31.24 9.46
C SER A 85 24.86 31.51 9.26
N THR A 86 25.20 32.38 8.32
CA THR A 86 26.58 32.80 8.05
C THR A 86 26.78 34.24 8.53
N PRO A 87 27.86 34.54 9.27
CA PRO A 87 28.19 35.91 9.63
C PRO A 87 28.64 36.68 8.39
N ILE A 88 28.06 37.86 8.19
CA ILE A 88 28.39 38.79 7.11
C ILE A 88 28.57 40.20 7.68
N PRO A 89 29.48 41.04 7.14
CA PRO A 89 29.54 42.46 7.47
C PRO A 89 28.18 43.15 7.29
N ALA A 90 27.71 43.85 8.33
CA ALA A 90 26.43 44.56 8.32
C ALA A 90 26.40 45.68 7.26
N SER A 91 27.56 46.26 6.95
CA SER A 91 27.77 47.29 5.92
C SER A 91 27.32 46.86 4.51
N MET A 92 27.28 45.55 4.21
CA MET A 92 26.81 45.05 2.91
C MET A 92 25.29 45.16 2.71
N ILE A 93 24.52 45.23 3.79
CA ILE A 93 23.04 45.32 3.74
C ILE A 93 22.57 46.72 4.18
N ASN A 94 23.25 47.33 5.15
CA ASN A 94 22.98 48.67 5.63
C ASN A 94 24.25 49.54 5.51
N PRO A 95 24.32 50.46 4.54
CA PRO A 95 25.48 51.32 4.33
C PRO A 95 25.81 52.26 5.50
N SER A 96 24.86 52.47 6.42
CA SER A 96 25.04 53.30 7.61
C SER A 96 25.53 52.50 8.83
N ALA A 97 25.76 51.19 8.69
CA ALA A 97 26.24 50.34 9.78
C ALA A 97 27.76 50.51 10.00
N PRO A 98 28.24 50.44 11.26
CA PRO A 98 29.67 50.42 11.58
C PRO A 98 30.43 49.30 10.87
N GLU A 99 31.67 49.55 10.44
CA GLU A 99 32.49 48.59 9.66
C GLU A 99 32.80 47.27 10.41
N ASP A 100 32.84 47.31 11.74
CA ASP A 100 33.12 46.14 12.59
C ASP A 100 31.86 45.37 13.04
N GLU A 101 30.67 45.76 12.59
CA GLU A 101 29.42 45.07 12.95
C GLU A 101 29.17 43.85 12.06
N LEU A 102 29.02 42.68 12.69
CA LEU A 102 28.65 41.42 12.03
C LEU A 102 27.16 41.13 12.19
N MET A 103 26.52 40.76 11.09
CA MET A 103 25.12 40.31 11.05
C MET A 103 25.06 38.84 10.60
N TYR A 104 24.15 38.05 11.17
CA TYR A 104 23.97 36.64 10.82
C TYR A 104 22.86 36.47 9.78
N MET A 105 23.24 36.17 8.53
CA MET A 105 22.30 35.93 7.43
C MET A 105 21.92 34.46 7.34
N ARG A 106 20.60 34.19 7.24
CA ARG A 106 20.04 32.83 7.13
C ARG A 106 19.75 32.49 5.67
N PHE A 107 20.24 31.33 5.19
CA PHE A 107 20.16 30.93 3.78
C PHE A 107 19.03 29.95 3.42
N ASN A 108 18.00 29.82 4.25
CA ASN A 108 16.87 28.96 3.97
C ASN A 108 15.62 29.43 4.73
N THR A 109 14.45 28.92 4.35
CA THR A 109 13.19 29.18 5.05
C THR A 109 12.92 28.12 6.12
N PRO A 110 12.19 28.46 7.20
CA PRO A 110 11.76 27.48 8.21
C PRO A 110 10.83 26.40 7.68
N TRP A 111 10.17 26.65 6.55
CA TRP A 111 9.27 25.74 5.87
C TRP A 111 9.65 25.66 4.40
N SER A 112 9.75 24.44 3.88
CA SER A 112 9.86 24.18 2.45
C SER A 112 8.72 23.26 2.02
N SER A 113 8.14 23.55 0.86
CA SER A 113 7.11 22.72 0.25
C SER A 113 7.51 22.44 -1.19
N GLY A 114 7.41 21.19 -1.62
CA GLY A 114 7.60 20.78 -2.99
C GLY A 114 6.41 19.96 -3.46
N ALA A 115 6.09 20.06 -4.75
CA ALA A 115 5.16 19.18 -5.42
C ALA A 115 5.71 18.88 -6.81
N GLY A 116 5.58 17.62 -7.23
CA GLY A 116 6.14 17.12 -8.48
C GLY A 116 5.23 16.09 -9.12
N LEU A 117 5.16 16.12 -10.44
CA LEU A 117 4.55 15.07 -11.25
C LEU A 117 5.69 14.29 -11.88
N ASN A 118 5.74 12.98 -11.62
CA ASN A 118 6.77 12.10 -12.15
C ASN A 118 6.12 11.10 -13.10
N VAL A 119 6.80 10.87 -14.22
CA VAL A 119 6.45 9.84 -15.19
C VAL A 119 7.68 8.97 -15.37
N THR A 120 7.54 7.68 -15.16
CA THR A 120 8.60 6.69 -15.37
C THR A 120 8.15 5.72 -16.43
N PHE A 121 8.99 5.50 -17.44
CA PHE A 121 8.72 4.58 -18.53
C PHE A 121 9.96 3.74 -18.76
N ASP A 122 9.83 2.43 -18.56
CA ASP A 122 10.91 1.46 -18.78
C ASP A 122 10.67 0.83 -20.18
N ILE A 123 11.66 0.96 -21.07
CA ILE A 123 11.61 0.51 -22.48
C ILE A 123 12.60 -0.61 -22.76
#